data_AF-A0AAU4MRX4-F1
#
_entry.id   AF-A0AAU4MRX4-F1
#
_cell.length_a   1.000
_cell.length_b   1.000
_cell.length_c   1.000
_cell.angle_alpha   90.00
_cell.angle_beta   90.00
_cell.angle_gamma   90.00
#
_symmetry.space_group_name_H-M   'P 1'
#
loop_
_entity.id
_entity.type
_entity.pdbx_description
1 polymer ?
#
loop_
_entity_poly.entity_id
_entity_poly.type
_entity_poly.pdbx_seq_one_letter_code
_entity_poly.pdbx_strand_id
1 'polypeptide(L)'
;MTTHTPEKCSILIVDDIEANLVALEALLGPLHQELVRAHSGEEALKAMLRQEFAVVLLDVLMPGMDGFETAANIKRLDQTKDVPIILLTGTEVETDYAYRGYSVGAADFLTKPFDPWLLRTKICVFLDLFRKNRQLAAQAEQLRHLFAEARTVTALRGRTEPAEGTAERREQNTPSPPAATARTEERLADIGEQLTQIELLLREAGDMEAGTLADRVAELERAVGGLRLGPE
;
A
#
# COMPACT_ATOMS: atom_id res chain seq x y z
N MET A 1 13.57 17.65 -22.20
CA MET A 1 13.65 16.40 -21.42
C MET A 1 13.30 16.75 -19.99
N THR A 2 12.07 16.51 -19.54
CA THR A 2 11.68 16.68 -18.14
C THR A 2 12.30 15.54 -17.35
N THR A 3 13.39 15.80 -16.64
CA THR A 3 14.00 14.84 -15.72
C THR A 3 13.04 14.65 -14.55
N HIS A 4 12.24 13.59 -14.58
CA HIS A 4 11.46 13.16 -13.43
C HIS A 4 12.45 12.59 -12.41
N THR A 5 12.98 13.45 -11.54
CA THR A 5 13.75 12.99 -10.39
C THR A 5 12.81 12.13 -9.55
N PRO A 6 13.13 10.85 -9.31
CA PRO A 6 12.27 10.00 -8.51
C PRO A 6 12.05 10.66 -7.15
N GLU A 7 10.80 10.64 -6.69
CA GLU A 7 10.41 11.23 -5.41
C GLU A 7 11.29 10.63 -4.29
N LYS A 8 11.92 11.52 -3.51
CA LYS A 8 12.78 11.11 -2.40
C LYS A 8 11.92 10.48 -1.32
N CYS A 9 12.36 9.34 -0.83
CA CYS A 9 11.79 8.72 0.36
C CYS A 9 12.62 9.12 1.57
N SER A 10 11.97 9.22 2.72
CA SER A 10 12.62 9.46 4.01
C SER A 10 12.99 8.13 4.69
N ILE A 11 14.21 8.02 5.18
CA ILE A 11 14.73 6.90 5.98
C ILE A 11 15.08 7.45 7.36
N LEU A 12 14.56 6.83 8.42
CA LEU A 12 14.91 7.17 9.79
C LEU A 12 16.06 6.29 10.26
N ILE A 13 17.13 6.89 10.77
CA ILE A 13 18.24 6.18 11.42
C ILE A 13 18.27 6.56 12.91
N VAL A 14 18.28 5.55 13.77
CA VAL A 14 18.19 5.71 15.23
C VAL A 14 19.32 4.95 15.90
N ASP A 15 20.19 5.68 16.59
CA ASP A 15 21.32 5.13 17.35
C ASP A 15 21.77 6.23 18.34
N ASP A 16 22.07 5.86 19.58
CA ASP A 16 22.51 6.82 20.62
C ASP A 16 23.97 7.26 20.42
N ILE A 17 24.75 6.52 19.62
CA ILE A 17 26.15 6.81 19.34
C ILE A 17 26.27 7.58 18.01
N GLU A 18 26.69 8.84 18.08
CA GLU A 18 26.87 9.72 16.90
C GLU A 18 27.76 9.09 15.81
N ALA A 19 28.81 8.36 16.20
CA ALA A 19 29.69 7.69 15.24
C ALA A 19 28.96 6.64 14.39
N ASN A 20 27.97 5.93 14.96
CA ASN A 20 27.16 4.95 14.23
C ASN A 20 26.23 5.65 13.24
N LEU A 21 25.61 6.75 13.64
CA LEU A 21 24.77 7.57 12.76
C LEU A 21 25.56 8.08 11.54
N VAL A 22 26.75 8.65 11.78
CA VAL A 22 27.64 9.13 10.69
C VAL A 22 28.04 7.98 9.76
N ALA A 23 28.35 6.80 10.29
CA ALA A 23 28.67 5.62 9.49
C ALA A 23 27.48 5.16 8.63
N LEU A 24 26.27 5.15 9.20
CA LEU A 24 25.05 4.84 8.46
C LEU A 24 24.79 5.85 7.34
N GLU A 25 24.99 7.14 7.58
CA GLU A 25 24.83 8.14 6.53
C GLU A 25 25.81 7.96 5.37
N ALA A 26 27.09 7.71 5.68
CA ALA A 26 28.10 7.45 4.66
C ALA A 26 27.76 6.19 3.85
N LEU A 27 27.25 5.15 4.52
CA LEU A 27 26.84 3.89 3.90
C LEU A 27 25.62 4.07 2.99
N LEU A 28 24.64 4.86 3.41
CA LEU A 28 23.38 5.08 2.71
C LEU A 28 23.42 6.23 1.70
N GLY A 29 24.44 7.08 1.73
CA GLY A 29 24.63 8.19 0.80
C GLY A 29 24.45 7.84 -0.69
N PRO A 30 24.95 6.69 -1.19
CA PRO A 30 24.72 6.24 -2.56
C PRO A 30 23.25 6.00 -2.95
N LEU A 31 22.34 5.87 -1.98
CA LEU A 31 20.90 5.71 -2.24
C LEU A 31 20.22 7.03 -2.61
N HIS A 32 20.87 8.17 -2.37
CA HIS A 32 20.35 9.51 -2.67
C HIS A 32 18.95 9.79 -2.08
N GLN A 33 18.62 9.15 -0.95
CA GLN A 33 17.38 9.35 -0.20
C GLN A 33 17.56 10.42 0.89
N GLU A 34 16.44 10.83 1.49
CA GLU A 34 16.48 11.70 2.67
C GLU A 34 16.73 10.86 3.91
N LEU A 35 17.73 11.24 4.70
CA LEU A 35 18.07 10.60 5.97
C LEU A 35 17.70 11.53 7.12
N VAL A 36 16.95 11.01 8.09
CA VAL A 36 16.63 11.71 9.33
C VAL A 36 17.25 10.95 10.48
N ARG A 37 17.91 11.69 11.38
CA ARG A 37 18.57 11.14 12.56
C ARG A 37 17.69 11.24 13.80
N ALA A 38 17.83 10.28 14.68
CA ALA A 38 17.37 10.35 16.06
C ALA A 38 18.41 9.70 16.98
N HIS A 39 18.63 10.32 18.15
CA HIS A 39 19.59 9.85 19.14
C HIS A 39 18.96 8.98 20.24
N SER A 40 17.65 8.76 20.17
CA SER A 40 16.91 7.95 21.14
C SER A 40 15.59 7.48 20.56
N GLY A 41 14.98 6.48 21.21
CA GLY A 41 13.63 6.02 20.89
C GLY A 41 12.58 7.13 20.96
N GLU A 42 12.69 8.06 21.93
CA GLU A 42 11.77 9.19 22.05
C GLU A 42 11.88 10.17 20.88
N GLU A 43 13.10 10.47 20.44
CA GLU A 43 13.34 11.32 19.27
C GLU A 43 12.82 10.65 18.00
N ALA A 44 13.00 9.33 17.87
CA ALA A 44 12.48 8.55 16.76
C ALA A 44 10.95 8.64 16.69
N LEU A 45 10.25 8.42 17.82
CA LEU A 45 8.80 8.56 17.91
C LEU A 45 8.33 9.98 17.55
N LYS A 46 9.02 11.02 18.05
CA LYS A 46 8.72 12.42 17.70
C LYS A 46 8.91 12.69 16.21
N ALA A 47 9.93 12.11 15.58
CA ALA A 47 10.16 12.24 14.15
C ALA A 47 9.05 11.56 13.33
N MET A 48 8.63 10.36 13.73
CA MET A 48 7.58 9.59 13.05
C MET A 48 6.20 10.28 13.07
N LEU A 49 5.94 11.14 14.07
CA LEU A 49 4.71 11.95 14.12
C LEU A 49 4.74 13.15 13.17
N ARG A 50 5.92 13.58 12.71
CA ARG A 50 6.07 14.78 11.87
C ARG A 50 6.02 14.47 10.39
N GLN A 51 6.44 13.28 9.99
CA GLN A 51 6.50 12.85 8.59
C GLN A 51 6.50 11.33 8.45
N GLU A 52 6.18 10.87 7.25
CA GLU A 52 6.19 9.45 6.90
C GLU A 52 7.60 8.97 6.53
N PHE A 53 7.90 7.72 6.87
CA PHE A 53 9.17 7.08 6.59
C PHE A 53 8.95 5.81 5.78
N ALA A 54 9.83 5.56 4.82
CA ALA A 54 9.80 4.33 4.03
C ALA A 54 10.39 3.13 4.79
N VAL A 55 11.36 3.38 5.67
CA VAL A 55 11.97 2.37 6.54
C VAL A 55 12.67 3.04 7.72
N VAL A 56 12.70 2.34 8.85
CA VAL A 56 13.43 2.73 10.07
C VAL A 56 14.59 1.76 10.30
N LEU A 57 15.80 2.27 10.47
CA LEU A 57 16.94 1.54 11.01
C LEU A 57 17.06 1.89 12.49
N LEU A 58 16.99 0.89 13.35
CA LEU A 58 16.87 1.11 14.79
C LEU A 58 17.89 0.28 15.54
N ASP A 59 18.78 0.95 16.28
CA ASP A 59 19.65 0.25 17.21
C ASP A 59 18.84 -0.37 18.36
N VAL A 60 19.26 -1.56 18.77
CA VAL A 60 18.64 -2.29 19.87
C VAL A 60 19.09 -1.77 21.23
N LEU A 61 20.36 -1.43 21.38
CA LEU A 61 21.00 -1.18 22.67
C LEU A 61 21.15 0.32 22.91
N MET A 62 20.06 0.96 23.34
CA MET A 62 20.04 2.37 23.70
C MET A 62 19.72 2.58 25.19
N PRO A 63 20.26 3.63 25.83
CA PRO A 63 19.90 3.99 27.20
C PRO A 63 18.46 4.50 27.29
N GLY A 64 17.78 4.14 28.37
CA GLY A 64 16.38 4.52 28.60
C GLY A 64 15.44 3.60 27.82
N MET A 65 14.90 4.09 26.71
CA MET A 65 14.01 3.31 25.84
C MET A 65 14.84 2.51 24.84
N ASP A 66 14.81 1.19 24.96
CA ASP A 66 15.54 0.30 24.06
C ASP A 66 14.88 0.21 22.67
N GLY A 67 15.58 -0.41 21.71
CA GLY A 67 15.07 -0.55 20.34
C GLY A 67 13.82 -1.42 20.23
N PHE A 68 13.59 -2.38 21.13
CA PHE A 68 12.38 -3.20 21.11
C PHE A 68 11.17 -2.44 21.63
N GLU A 69 11.32 -1.70 22.73
CA GLU A 69 10.29 -0.84 23.26
C GLU A 69 9.94 0.27 22.27
N THR A 70 10.95 0.87 21.64
CA THR A 70 10.78 1.86 20.57
C THR A 70 9.98 1.27 19.41
N ALA A 71 10.39 0.11 18.89
CA ALA A 71 9.68 -0.55 17.80
C ALA A 71 8.23 -0.91 18.19
N ALA A 72 8.00 -1.40 19.42
CA ALA A 72 6.66 -1.70 19.91
C ALA A 72 5.78 -0.45 19.98
N ASN A 73 6.34 0.69 20.40
CA ASN A 73 5.62 1.97 20.39
C ASN A 73 5.27 2.42 18.97
N ILE A 74 6.20 2.30 18.01
CA ILE A 74 5.94 2.60 16.59
C ILE A 74 4.82 1.70 16.04
N LYS A 75 4.81 0.42 16.40
CA LYS A 75 3.81 -0.55 15.92
C LYS A 75 2.43 -0.42 16.56
N ARG A 76 2.32 0.30 17.69
CA ARG A 76 1.04 0.54 18.38
C ARG A 76 0.19 1.65 17.74
N LEU A 77 0.78 2.53 16.94
CA LEU A 77 0.07 3.68 16.37
C LEU A 77 -0.39 3.39 14.94
N ASP A 78 -1.66 3.61 14.63
CA ASP A 78 -2.23 3.33 13.31
C ASP A 78 -1.50 4.04 12.16
N GLN A 79 -0.96 5.24 12.41
CA GLN A 79 -0.25 6.02 11.41
C GLN A 79 1.15 5.45 11.08
N THR A 80 1.76 4.70 12.00
CA THR A 80 3.17 4.28 11.88
C THR A 80 3.35 2.76 11.91
N LYS A 81 2.29 2.00 12.21
CA LYS A 81 2.35 0.54 12.37
C LYS A 81 2.82 -0.22 11.13
N ASP A 82 2.56 0.32 9.94
CA ASP A 82 2.93 -0.34 8.68
C ASP A 82 4.36 0.00 8.25
N VAL A 83 5.05 0.92 8.92
CA VAL A 83 6.42 1.29 8.58
C VAL A 83 7.37 0.12 8.93
N PRO A 84 8.17 -0.39 7.96
CA PRO A 84 9.09 -1.48 8.24
C PRO A 84 10.25 -1.00 9.11
N ILE A 85 10.62 -1.83 10.09
CA ILE A 85 11.72 -1.57 11.04
C ILE A 85 12.77 -2.66 10.85
N ILE A 86 14.00 -2.24 10.60
CA ILE A 86 15.20 -3.11 10.59
C ILE A 86 15.94 -2.86 11.90
N LEU A 87 15.98 -3.87 12.75
CA LEU A 87 16.68 -3.79 14.02
C LEU A 87 18.17 -4.11 13.83
N LEU A 88 19.03 -3.24 14.37
CA LEU A 88 20.47 -3.39 14.36
C LEU A 88 20.91 -3.84 15.75
N THR A 89 21.56 -5.00 15.85
CA THR A 89 21.93 -5.61 17.15
C THR A 89 23.42 -5.97 17.20
N GLY A 90 24.02 -5.98 18.40
CA GLY A 90 25.37 -6.52 18.61
C GLY A 90 25.42 -8.05 18.61
N THR A 91 26.64 -8.61 18.60
CA THR A 91 26.95 -10.04 18.55
C THR A 91 26.59 -10.84 19.81
N GLU A 92 26.48 -10.22 20.99
CA GLU A 92 26.25 -10.91 22.27
C GLU A 92 24.78 -11.28 22.56
N VAL A 93 23.92 -11.19 21.54
CA VAL A 93 22.46 -11.10 21.72
C VAL A 93 21.79 -12.35 21.11
N GLU A 94 22.21 -13.54 21.57
CA GLU A 94 22.19 -14.74 20.71
C GLU A 94 20.99 -15.71 20.88
N THR A 95 19.92 -15.41 21.64
CA THR A 95 18.73 -16.31 21.60
C THR A 95 17.40 -15.68 21.99
N ASP A 96 17.35 -14.83 23.02
CA ASP A 96 16.07 -14.32 23.55
C ASP A 96 15.46 -13.19 22.70
N TYR A 97 16.32 -12.51 21.95
CA TYR A 97 15.96 -11.29 21.23
C TYR A 97 15.47 -11.52 19.81
N ALA A 98 15.85 -12.62 19.16
CA ALA A 98 15.20 -13.01 17.90
C ALA A 98 13.70 -13.26 18.14
N TYR A 99 13.34 -13.90 19.26
CA TYR A 99 11.95 -14.13 19.65
C TYR A 99 11.21 -12.83 19.99
N ARG A 100 11.82 -11.95 20.81
CA ARG A 100 11.25 -10.63 21.12
C ARG A 100 11.09 -9.75 19.89
N GLY A 101 12.04 -9.83 18.97
CA GLY A 101 12.05 -9.05 17.74
C GLY A 101 10.88 -9.36 16.81
N TYR A 102 10.61 -10.64 16.56
CA TYR A 102 9.42 -11.05 15.79
C TYR A 102 8.12 -10.71 16.53
N SER A 103 8.12 -10.84 17.86
CA SER A 103 6.95 -10.50 18.70
C SER A 103 6.58 -9.01 18.63
N VAL A 104 7.55 -8.15 18.31
CA VAL A 104 7.36 -6.71 18.17
C VAL A 104 6.97 -6.31 16.73
N GLY A 105 6.98 -7.24 15.78
CA GLY A 105 6.59 -6.98 14.38
C GLY A 105 7.67 -6.27 13.57
N ALA A 106 8.95 -6.43 13.92
CA ALA A 106 10.05 -5.95 13.09
C ALA A 106 10.07 -6.69 11.74
N ALA A 107 10.48 -5.96 10.70
CA ALA A 107 10.53 -6.52 9.35
C ALA A 107 11.83 -7.33 9.11
N ASP A 108 12.91 -6.98 9.82
CA ASP A 108 14.22 -7.60 9.62
C ASP A 108 15.19 -7.34 10.80
N PHE A 109 16.26 -8.12 10.85
CA PHE A 109 17.32 -8.02 11.86
C PHE A 109 18.69 -8.11 11.21
N LEU A 110 19.62 -7.24 11.62
CA LEU A 110 21.00 -7.26 11.19
C LEU A 110 21.96 -7.16 12.38
N THR A 111 22.89 -8.10 12.44
CA THR A 111 23.94 -8.11 13.46
C THR A 111 25.09 -7.21 13.03
N LYS A 112 25.53 -6.32 13.92
CA LYS A 112 26.75 -5.52 13.81
C LYS A 112 27.97 -6.42 14.07
N PRO A 113 29.02 -6.38 13.23
CA PRO A 113 29.14 -5.60 12.00
C PRO A 113 28.37 -6.23 10.83
N PHE A 114 27.58 -5.43 10.11
CA PHE A 114 26.82 -5.88 8.94
C PHE A 114 27.50 -5.50 7.63
N ASP A 115 27.23 -6.28 6.57
CA ASP A 115 27.69 -5.96 5.21
C ASP A 115 26.95 -4.72 4.66
N PRO A 116 27.67 -3.64 4.28
CA PRO A 116 27.08 -2.46 3.65
C PRO A 116 26.27 -2.74 2.39
N TRP A 117 26.64 -3.76 1.61
CA TRP A 117 25.88 -4.14 0.42
C TRP A 117 24.55 -4.82 0.79
N LEU A 118 24.57 -5.70 1.79
CA LEU A 118 23.37 -6.35 2.31
C LEU A 118 22.36 -5.36 2.88
N LEU A 119 22.81 -4.43 3.74
CA LEU A 119 21.93 -3.41 4.33
C LEU A 119 21.27 -2.53 3.25
N ARG A 120 22.05 -2.04 2.29
CA ARG A 120 21.52 -1.25 1.16
C ARG A 120 20.48 -2.02 0.36
N THR A 121 20.75 -3.30 0.07
CA THR A 121 19.82 -4.15 -0.69
C THR A 121 18.49 -4.30 0.03
N LYS A 122 18.51 -4.57 1.35
CA LYS A 122 17.29 -4.66 2.18
C LYS A 122 16.52 -3.34 2.18
N ILE A 123 17.20 -2.21 2.34
CA ILE A 123 16.59 -0.88 2.31
C ILE A 123 15.95 -0.60 0.94
N CYS A 124 16.63 -0.90 -0.17
CA CYS A 124 16.08 -0.71 -1.51
C CYS A 124 14.73 -1.43 -1.70
N VAL A 125 14.59 -2.65 -1.17
CA VAL A 125 13.32 -3.40 -1.23
C VAL A 125 12.19 -2.61 -0.54
N PHE A 126 12.45 -2.07 0.66
CA PHE A 126 11.44 -1.28 1.37
C PHE A 126 11.14 0.06 0.70
N LEU A 127 12.14 0.72 0.12
CA LEU A 127 11.96 1.95 -0.66
C LEU A 127 11.06 1.70 -1.89
N ASP A 128 11.29 0.60 -2.61
CA ASP A 128 10.49 0.25 -3.78
C ASP A 128 9.06 -0.15 -3.40
N LEU A 129 8.89 -0.87 -2.29
CA LEU A 129 7.57 -1.19 -1.76
C LEU A 129 6.81 0.07 -1.34
N PHE A 130 7.48 1.00 -0.65
CA PHE A 130 6.88 2.27 -0.24
C PHE A 130 6.40 3.08 -1.46
N ARG A 131 7.22 3.20 -2.50
CA ARG A 131 6.85 3.90 -3.75
C ARG A 131 5.66 3.24 -4.44
N LYS A 132 5.66 1.91 -4.54
CA LYS A 132 4.54 1.15 -5.14
C LYS A 132 3.25 1.35 -4.35
N ASN A 133 3.31 1.29 -3.01
CA ASN A 133 2.14 1.50 -2.17
C ASN A 133 1.58 2.92 -2.31
N ARG A 134 2.44 3.94 -2.37
CA ARG A 134 2.00 5.32 -2.64
C ARG A 134 1.39 5.47 -4.04
N GLN A 135 1.96 4.83 -5.05
CA GLN A 135 1.39 4.82 -6.40
C GLN A 135 0.02 4.17 -6.42
N LEU A 136 -0.15 3.01 -5.78
CA LEU A 136 -1.44 2.32 -5.67
C LEU A 136 -2.47 3.16 -4.92
N ALA A 137 -2.09 3.79 -3.80
CA ALA A 137 -2.98 4.67 -3.05
C ALA A 137 -3.45 5.86 -3.90
N ALA A 138 -2.54 6.49 -4.66
CA ALA A 138 -2.88 7.58 -5.57
C ALA A 138 -3.84 7.12 -6.68
N GLN A 139 -3.62 5.94 -7.26
CA GLN A 139 -4.50 5.36 -8.28
C GLN A 139 -5.89 5.03 -7.73
N ALA A 140 -5.95 4.46 -6.53
CA ALA A 140 -7.21 4.16 -5.86
C ALA A 140 -8.01 5.45 -5.59
N GLU A 141 -7.34 6.52 -5.18
CA GLU A 141 -7.99 7.81 -4.94
C GLU A 141 -8.49 8.46 -6.22
N GLN A 142 -7.71 8.39 -7.31
CA GLN A 142 -8.16 8.85 -8.62
C GLN A 142 -9.41 8.10 -9.09
N LEU A 143 -9.43 6.77 -8.93
CA LEU A 143 -10.57 5.96 -9.30
C LEU A 143 -11.80 6.30 -8.46
N ARG A 144 -11.64 6.50 -7.15
CA ARG A 144 -12.73 6.95 -6.25
C ARG A 144 -13.29 8.31 -6.67
N HIS A 145 -12.44 9.26 -7.06
CA HIS A 145 -12.87 10.57 -7.53
C HIS A 145 -13.71 10.46 -8.81
N LEU A 146 -13.23 9.70 -9.80
CA LEU A 146 -13.95 9.47 -11.06
C LEU A 146 -15.32 8.81 -10.84
N PHE A 147 -15.40 7.83 -9.94
CA PHE A 147 -16.67 7.20 -9.59
C PHE A 147 -17.62 8.16 -8.84
N ALA A 148 -17.10 9.01 -7.96
CA ALA A 148 -17.90 10.03 -7.28
C ALA A 148 -18.51 11.02 -8.28
N GLU A 149 -17.71 11.49 -9.26
CA GLU A 149 -18.19 12.37 -10.34
C GLU A 149 -19.28 11.69 -11.18
N ALA A 150 -19.07 10.45 -11.63
CA ALA A 150 -20.06 9.72 -12.41
C ALA A 150 -21.40 9.55 -11.66
N ARG A 151 -21.37 9.28 -10.36
CA ARG A 151 -22.57 9.19 -9.52
C ARG A 151 -23.36 10.51 -9.48
N THR A 152 -22.67 11.65 -9.42
CA THR A 152 -23.35 12.96 -9.40
C THR A 152 -24.06 13.26 -10.72
N VAL A 153 -23.46 12.92 -11.86
CA VAL A 153 -24.05 13.13 -13.19
C VAL A 153 -25.30 12.25 -13.40
N THR A 154 -25.25 10.99 -12.97
CA THR A 154 -26.40 10.07 -13.03
C THR A 154 -27.53 10.53 -12.10
N ALA A 155 -27.22 11.01 -10.89
CA ALA A 155 -28.21 11.54 -9.97
C ALA A 155 -28.90 12.83 -10.47
N LEU A 156 -28.20 13.64 -11.27
CA LEU A 156 -28.76 14.84 -11.92
C LEU A 156 -29.65 14.47 -13.11
N ARG A 157 -29.27 13.47 -13.92
CA ARG A 157 -30.11 12.98 -15.04
C ARG A 157 -31.38 12.27 -14.59
N GLY A 158 -31.36 11.57 -13.46
CA GLY A 158 -32.55 10.93 -12.89
C GLY A 158 -33.64 11.91 -12.41
N ARG A 159 -33.36 13.21 -12.35
CA ARG A 159 -34.36 14.27 -12.04
C ARG A 159 -34.99 14.89 -13.30
N THR A 160 -34.53 14.53 -14.50
CA THR A 160 -35.01 15.12 -15.77
C THR A 160 -35.92 14.22 -16.59
N GLU A 161 -36.50 13.17 -16.01
CA GLU A 161 -37.63 12.45 -16.63
C GLU A 161 -38.94 13.06 -16.11
N PRO A 162 -39.68 13.88 -16.87
CA PRO A 162 -41.03 14.24 -16.53
C PRO A 162 -41.93 13.04 -16.80
N ALA A 163 -42.86 12.80 -15.88
CA ALA A 163 -43.98 11.91 -16.07
C ALA A 163 -44.76 12.28 -17.34
N GLU A 164 -44.69 11.46 -18.39
CA GLU A 164 -45.67 11.46 -19.47
C GLU A 164 -46.60 10.26 -19.29
N GLY A 165 -47.77 10.56 -18.73
CA GLY A 165 -48.91 9.66 -18.70
C GLY A 165 -49.66 9.62 -20.03
N THR A 166 -50.08 8.41 -20.40
CA THR A 166 -51.33 8.05 -21.10
C THR A 166 -51.75 8.84 -22.35
N ALA A 167 -51.67 8.21 -23.54
CA ALA A 167 -52.78 8.15 -24.52
C ALA A 167 -52.47 7.23 -25.75
N GLU A 168 -53.26 6.17 -25.84
CA GLU A 168 -53.82 5.43 -26.99
C GLU A 168 -53.33 5.62 -28.45
N ARG A 169 -52.90 4.48 -29.03
CA ARG A 169 -53.32 3.86 -30.31
C ARG A 169 -53.36 4.69 -31.61
N ARG A 170 -52.41 4.42 -32.52
CA ARG A 170 -52.67 4.25 -33.98
C ARG A 170 -51.53 3.50 -34.70
N GLU A 171 -51.92 2.60 -35.58
CA GLU A 171 -51.13 1.69 -36.41
C GLU A 171 -50.32 2.36 -37.54
N GLN A 172 -49.25 1.65 -37.94
CA GLN A 172 -48.59 1.63 -39.27
C GLN A 172 -47.81 2.87 -39.74
N ASN A 173 -46.47 2.83 -39.59
CA ASN A 173 -45.50 2.79 -40.72
C ASN A 173 -44.05 2.82 -40.17
N THR A 174 -43.22 1.86 -40.56
CA THR A 174 -41.76 1.88 -40.34
C THR A 174 -41.07 2.74 -41.43
N PRO A 175 -39.87 3.30 -41.22
CA PRO A 175 -38.66 2.48 -41.11
C PRO A 175 -37.74 2.83 -39.93
N SER A 176 -37.03 1.80 -39.45
CA SER A 176 -36.05 1.81 -38.37
C SER A 176 -34.97 2.90 -38.45
N PRO A 177 -34.41 3.31 -37.29
CA PRO A 177 -32.98 3.58 -37.13
C PRO A 177 -32.35 2.67 -36.03
N PRO A 178 -31.00 2.64 -35.89
CA PRO A 178 -30.21 1.41 -35.92
C PRO A 178 -30.08 0.67 -34.59
N ALA A 179 -29.84 -0.64 -34.70
CA ALA A 179 -29.54 -1.62 -33.65
C ALA A 179 -28.23 -1.35 -32.84
N ALA A 180 -27.82 -0.09 -32.66
CA ALA A 180 -26.61 0.31 -31.95
C ALA A 180 -26.87 0.77 -30.50
N THR A 181 -28.06 1.26 -30.16
CA THR A 181 -28.40 1.75 -28.81
C THR A 181 -28.73 0.62 -27.83
N ALA A 182 -29.48 -0.40 -28.25
CA ALA A 182 -29.86 -1.53 -27.39
C ALA A 182 -28.66 -2.35 -26.87
N ARG A 183 -27.62 -2.56 -27.71
CA ARG A 183 -26.38 -3.26 -27.30
C ARG A 183 -25.51 -2.47 -26.32
N THR A 184 -25.69 -1.15 -26.28
CA THR A 184 -24.92 -0.27 -25.39
C THR A 184 -25.61 -0.15 -24.05
N GLU A 185 -26.94 -0.10 -24.03
CA GLU A 185 -27.77 -0.13 -22.82
C GLU A 185 -27.68 -1.48 -22.10
N GLU A 186 -27.73 -2.60 -22.83
CA GLU A 186 -27.47 -3.93 -22.24
C GLU A 186 -26.06 -4.03 -21.65
N ARG A 187 -25.03 -3.58 -22.37
CA ARG A 187 -23.64 -3.60 -21.85
C ARG A 187 -23.43 -2.73 -20.62
N LEU A 188 -24.11 -1.58 -20.53
CA LEU A 188 -24.01 -0.68 -19.38
C LEU A 188 -24.73 -1.22 -18.15
N ALA A 189 -25.86 -1.92 -18.34
CA ALA A 189 -26.55 -2.64 -17.27
C ALA A 189 -25.70 -3.82 -16.76
N ASP A 190 -25.09 -4.58 -17.67
CA ASP A 190 -24.22 -5.71 -17.38
C ASP A 190 -22.96 -5.28 -16.59
N ILE A 191 -22.37 -4.13 -16.95
CA ILE A 191 -21.25 -3.53 -16.22
C ILE A 191 -21.68 -3.04 -14.84
N GLY A 192 -22.88 -2.46 -14.71
CA GLY A 192 -23.41 -2.01 -13.41
C GLY A 192 -23.64 -3.17 -12.44
N GLU A 193 -24.13 -4.30 -12.94
CA GLU A 193 -24.36 -5.51 -12.15
C GLU A 193 -23.03 -6.14 -11.72
N GLN A 194 -22.05 -6.22 -12.64
CA GLN A 194 -20.69 -6.70 -12.33
C GLN A 194 -19.98 -5.82 -11.30
N LEU A 195 -20.15 -4.49 -11.34
CA LEU A 195 -19.55 -3.56 -10.38
C LEU A 195 -20.14 -3.72 -8.97
N THR A 196 -21.44 -3.95 -8.87
CA THR A 196 -22.12 -4.20 -7.59
C THR A 196 -21.61 -5.50 -6.94
N GLN A 197 -21.35 -6.50 -7.78
CA GLN A 197 -20.83 -7.80 -7.34
C GLN A 197 -19.37 -7.71 -6.85
N ILE A 198 -18.54 -6.89 -7.51
CA ILE A 198 -17.17 -6.61 -7.06
C ILE A 198 -17.15 -5.83 -5.75
N GLU A 199 -18.03 -4.83 -5.59
CA GLU A 199 -18.12 -4.03 -4.36
C GLU A 199 -18.56 -4.88 -3.16
N LEU A 200 -19.48 -5.83 -3.37
CA LEU A 200 -19.88 -6.82 -2.37
C LEU A 200 -18.71 -7.74 -1.99
N LEU A 201 -17.97 -8.24 -2.97
CA LEU A 201 -16.81 -9.11 -2.74
C LEU A 201 -15.67 -8.39 -2.00
N LEU A 202 -15.43 -7.11 -2.30
CA LEU A 202 -14.42 -6.30 -1.62
C LEU A 202 -14.83 -5.98 -0.17
N ARG A 203 -16.13 -5.80 0.08
CA ARG A 203 -16.67 -5.61 1.42
C ARG A 203 -16.61 -6.88 2.25
N GLU A 204 -16.89 -8.04 1.67
CA GLU A 204 -16.72 -9.35 2.32
C GLU A 204 -15.25 -9.70 2.58
N ALA A 205 -14.33 -9.28 1.70
CA ALA A 205 -12.89 -9.48 1.89
C ALA A 205 -12.27 -8.58 2.98
N GLY A 206 -12.90 -7.43 3.27
CA GLY A 206 -12.44 -6.51 4.31
C GLY A 206 -12.68 -6.99 5.75
N ASP A 207 -13.60 -7.94 5.96
CA ASP A 207 -14.03 -8.42 7.28
C ASP A 207 -13.43 -9.79 7.66
N MET A 208 -12.56 -10.40 6.86
CA MET A 208 -12.06 -11.76 7.11
C MET A 208 -10.54 -11.84 7.34
N GLU A 209 -10.16 -12.59 8.39
CA GLU A 209 -8.78 -12.81 8.84
C GLU A 209 -7.85 -13.31 7.71
N ALA A 210 -6.63 -12.77 7.73
CA ALA A 210 -5.58 -12.84 6.70
C ALA A 210 -5.16 -14.25 6.21
N GLY A 211 -5.65 -15.33 6.82
CA GLY A 211 -5.35 -16.70 6.42
C GLY A 211 -6.06 -17.16 5.13
N THR A 212 -7.19 -16.56 4.76
CA THR A 212 -8.04 -17.08 3.66
C THR A 212 -7.82 -16.41 2.29
N LEU A 213 -7.13 -15.27 2.24
CA LEU A 213 -6.87 -14.53 1.00
C LEU A 213 -5.83 -15.25 0.12
N ALA A 214 -4.83 -15.90 0.74
CA ALA A 214 -3.82 -16.66 0.02
C ALA A 214 -4.41 -17.89 -0.70
N ASP A 215 -5.33 -18.60 -0.05
CA ASP A 215 -5.98 -19.79 -0.62
C ASP A 215 -6.88 -19.44 -1.80
N ARG A 216 -7.59 -18.30 -1.75
CA ARG A 216 -8.46 -17.86 -2.86
C ARG A 216 -7.69 -17.21 -4.00
N VAL A 217 -6.55 -16.55 -3.74
CA VAL A 217 -5.63 -16.11 -4.80
C VAL A 217 -5.06 -17.32 -5.55
N ALA A 218 -4.69 -18.39 -4.83
CA ALA A 218 -4.23 -19.64 -5.44
C ALA A 218 -5.34 -20.38 -6.22
N GLU A 219 -6.61 -20.20 -5.87
CA GLU A 219 -7.76 -20.74 -6.60
C GLU A 219 -8.08 -19.92 -7.86
N LEU A 220 -7.96 -18.58 -7.79
CA LEU A 220 -8.07 -17.67 -8.93
C LEU A 220 -6.93 -17.85 -9.93
N GLU A 221 -5.69 -18.05 -9.48
CA GLU A 221 -4.56 -18.35 -10.37
C GLU A 221 -4.75 -19.68 -11.12
N ARG A 222 -5.33 -20.71 -10.46
CA ARG A 222 -5.69 -21.98 -11.10
C ARG A 222 -6.81 -21.82 -12.12
N ALA A 223 -7.83 -21.00 -11.82
CA ALA A 223 -8.93 -20.73 -12.74
C ALA A 223 -8.49 -19.90 -13.96
N VAL A 224 -7.59 -18.92 -13.76
CA VAL A 224 -7.05 -18.06 -14.83
C VAL A 224 -5.99 -18.80 -15.66
N GLY A 225 -5.20 -19.70 -15.05
CA GLY A 225 -4.26 -20.57 -15.76
C GLY A 225 -4.91 -21.56 -16.73
N GLY A 226 -6.17 -21.93 -16.51
CA GLY A 226 -6.94 -22.79 -17.41
C GLY A 226 -7.42 -22.11 -18.70
N LEU A 227 -7.34 -20.78 -18.80
CA LEU A 227 -7.77 -19.99 -19.97
C LEU A 227 -6.63 -19.64 -20.94
N ARG A 228 -5.40 -20.09 -20.66
CA ARG A 228 -4.23 -19.95 -21.55
C ARG A 228 -3.69 -21.32 -21.93
N LEU A 229 -4.40 -22.02 -22.81
CA LEU A 229 -3.91 -22.97 -23.80
C LEU A 229 -5.13 -23.49 -24.60
N GLY A 230 -5.40 -22.86 -25.74
CA GLY A 230 -6.21 -23.43 -26.82
C GLY A 230 -5.28 -23.77 -28.00
N PRO A 231 -5.51 -24.86 -28.72
CA PRO A 231 -4.48 -25.59 -29.49
C PRO A 231 -4.19 -24.96 -30.85
N GLU A 232 -2.96 -25.16 -31.34
CA GLU A 232 -2.69 -25.35 -32.79
C GLU A 232 -2.49 -26.84 -33.07
#